data_AF-A0A7X6MHQ2-F1
#
_entry.id   AF-A0A7X6MHQ2-F1
#
_cell.length_a   1.000
_cell.length_b   1.000
_cell.length_c   1.000
_cell.angle_alpha   90.00
_cell.angle_beta   90.00
_cell.angle_gamma   90.00
#
_symmetry.space_group_name_H-M   'P 1'
#
loop_
_entity.id
_entity.type
_entity.pdbx_description
1 polymer ?
#
loop_
_entity_poly.entity_id
_entity_poly.type
_entity_poly.pdbx_seq_one_letter_code
_entity_poly.pdbx_strand_id
1 'polypeptide(L)'
;MNHEPPRPHGLAVHRLTTAQVDGVLDDVFARGVRCRLLDTGTRDLAGAPGQPQWLLAELGDGRVTGACPGPRWRRSDQPPTAHLSAPPVGPDADRWRILEVLVFGPHAQIRLGEGAEAGWISADAPGDLPEELRPRDRSLLLQGWNGPSHSRTLDGEGPLSVTREPSGTQAVLPVAWTDFSGRLRHVPGGGTALESTGTWLTVREYWAQDPATGAVGVAFHRLTGMRPGAKPTGPEFDVGTGDEVRREGRPW
;
A
#
# COMPACT_ATOMS: atom_id res chain seq x y z
N MET A 1 -18.12 -23.79 18.39
CA MET A 1 -16.78 -23.41 17.89
C MET A 1 -16.86 -21.95 17.50
N ASN A 2 -15.93 -21.11 17.97
CA ASN A 2 -15.94 -19.69 17.63
C ASN A 2 -15.37 -19.57 16.21
N HIS A 3 -16.18 -19.12 15.24
CA HIS A 3 -15.81 -19.05 13.82
C HIS A 3 -15.16 -17.71 13.44
N GLU A 4 -14.93 -16.82 14.41
CA GLU A 4 -14.26 -15.56 14.14
C GLU A 4 -12.76 -15.78 13.93
N PRO A 5 -12.17 -15.23 12.84
CA PRO A 5 -10.74 -15.26 12.65
C PRO A 5 -10.05 -14.54 13.82
N PRO A 6 -8.90 -15.06 14.31
CA PRO A 6 -8.20 -14.46 15.43
C PRO A 6 -7.73 -13.03 15.09
N ARG A 7 -7.80 -12.14 16.08
CA ARG A 7 -7.53 -10.71 15.88
C ARG A 7 -6.03 -10.46 15.66
N PRO A 8 -5.65 -9.60 14.71
CA PRO A 8 -4.26 -9.23 14.51
C PRO A 8 -3.70 -8.47 15.72
N HIS A 9 -2.52 -8.87 16.18
CA HIS A 9 -1.78 -8.17 17.23
C HIS A 9 -1.06 -6.95 16.67
N GLY A 10 -0.98 -5.89 17.49
CA GLY A 10 -0.30 -4.64 17.11
C GLY A 10 -1.05 -3.78 16.09
N LEU A 11 -2.32 -4.09 15.82
CA LEU A 11 -3.18 -3.34 14.90
C LEU A 11 -4.35 -2.71 15.65
N ALA A 12 -4.55 -1.41 15.47
CA ALA A 12 -5.78 -0.73 15.83
C ALA A 12 -6.64 -0.57 14.59
N VAL A 13 -7.92 -0.98 14.67
CA VAL A 13 -8.90 -0.83 13.59
C VAL A 13 -10.14 -0.15 14.15
N HIS A 14 -10.49 0.99 13.57
CA HIS A 14 -11.65 1.76 13.97
C HIS A 14 -12.61 1.89 12.79
N ARG A 15 -13.89 1.63 13.05
CA ARG A 15 -14.95 1.91 12.08
C ARG A 15 -15.10 3.42 11.94
N LEU A 16 -15.20 3.88 10.69
CA LEU A 16 -15.46 5.27 10.35
C LEU A 16 -16.96 5.57 10.48
N THR A 17 -17.27 6.79 10.89
CA THR A 17 -18.63 7.33 10.80
C THR A 17 -18.96 7.68 9.35
N THR A 18 -20.25 7.79 9.02
CA THR A 18 -20.69 8.24 7.68
C THR A 18 -20.04 9.57 7.29
N ALA A 19 -20.00 10.55 8.20
CA ALA A 19 -19.37 11.84 7.94
C ALA A 19 -17.86 11.75 7.65
N GLN A 20 -17.15 10.78 8.26
CA GLN A 20 -15.74 10.53 7.95
C GLN A 20 -15.57 9.89 6.58
N VAL A 21 -16.43 8.93 6.23
CA VAL A 21 -16.45 8.33 4.88
C VAL A 21 -16.70 9.41 3.82
N ASP A 22 -17.72 10.24 4.03
CA ASP A 22 -18.06 11.34 3.13
C ASP A 22 -16.88 12.33 3.00
N GLY A 23 -16.22 12.66 4.11
CA GLY A 23 -15.04 13.51 4.11
C GLY A 23 -13.86 12.93 3.33
N VAL A 24 -13.65 11.61 3.39
CA VAL A 24 -12.61 10.94 2.59
C VAL A 24 -12.93 11.02 1.10
N LEU A 25 -14.18 10.74 0.72
CA LEU A 25 -14.61 10.82 -0.68
C LEU A 25 -14.57 12.25 -1.22
N ASP A 26 -15.01 13.24 -0.43
CA ASP A 26 -14.97 14.66 -0.79
C ASP A 26 -13.52 15.15 -0.97
N ASP A 27 -12.63 14.86 -0.02
CA ASP A 27 -11.22 15.27 -0.11
C ASP A 27 -10.56 14.66 -1.36
N VAL A 28 -10.70 13.33 -1.57
CA VAL A 28 -9.97 12.60 -2.61
C VAL A 28 -10.58 12.75 -4.00
N PHE A 29 -11.90 12.56 -4.13
CA PHE A 29 -12.58 12.49 -5.43
C PHE A 29 -13.15 13.84 -5.88
N ALA A 30 -13.83 14.57 -5.00
CA ALA A 30 -14.47 15.83 -5.39
C ALA A 30 -13.49 17.01 -5.42
N ARG A 31 -12.70 17.20 -4.35
CA ARG A 31 -11.78 18.33 -4.21
C ARG A 31 -10.39 18.05 -4.76
N GLY A 32 -10.00 16.78 -4.87
CA GLY A 32 -8.65 16.40 -5.31
C GLY A 32 -7.55 16.90 -4.38
N VAL A 33 -7.85 17.01 -3.09
CA VAL A 33 -6.93 17.44 -2.04
C VAL A 33 -6.55 16.28 -1.12
N ARG A 34 -5.42 16.44 -0.44
CA ARG A 34 -4.94 15.51 0.58
C ARG A 34 -6.07 15.03 1.52
N CYS A 35 -6.11 13.74 1.83
CA CYS A 35 -7.08 13.19 2.76
C CYS A 35 -6.76 13.68 4.18
N ARG A 36 -7.61 14.57 4.71
CA ARG A 36 -7.38 15.18 6.03
C ARG A 36 -7.44 14.17 7.16
N LEU A 37 -8.26 13.13 7.02
CA LEU A 37 -8.41 12.10 8.06
C LEU A 37 -7.09 11.35 8.34
N LEU A 38 -6.25 11.14 7.33
CA LEU A 38 -4.90 10.59 7.53
C LEU A 38 -3.94 11.59 8.20
N ASP A 39 -4.17 12.89 8.03
CA ASP A 39 -3.31 13.94 8.59
C ASP A 39 -3.63 14.22 10.05
N THR A 40 -4.91 14.24 10.38
CA THR A 40 -5.39 14.58 11.71
C THR A 40 -5.60 13.36 12.59
N GLY A 41 -5.84 12.18 11.98
CA GLY A 41 -6.18 10.97 12.69
C GLY A 41 -7.62 10.97 13.21
N THR A 42 -7.89 10.07 14.16
CA THR A 42 -9.15 9.99 14.89
C THR A 42 -8.90 10.21 16.38
N ARG A 43 -9.94 10.12 17.22
CA ARG A 43 -9.79 10.26 18.67
C ARG A 43 -8.73 9.32 19.27
N ASP A 44 -8.65 8.11 18.74
CA ASP A 44 -7.82 7.03 19.30
C ASP A 44 -6.63 6.66 18.40
N LEU A 45 -6.49 7.33 17.24
CA LEU A 45 -5.41 7.11 16.28
C LEU A 45 -4.74 8.43 15.92
N ALA A 46 -3.43 8.52 16.12
CA ALA A 46 -2.66 9.69 15.69
C ALA A 46 -2.65 9.82 14.16
N GLY A 47 -2.81 11.05 13.67
CA GLY A 47 -2.53 11.38 12.27
C GLY A 47 -1.04 11.62 12.02
N ALA A 48 -0.65 11.69 10.75
CA ALA A 48 0.71 12.07 10.36
C ALA A 48 0.67 13.11 9.23
N PRO A 49 0.65 14.41 9.57
CA PRO A 49 0.57 15.47 8.57
C PRO A 49 1.82 15.48 7.69
N GLY A 50 1.65 15.81 6.41
CA GLY A 50 2.73 15.94 5.44
C GLY A 50 3.33 14.63 4.92
N GLN A 51 2.95 13.46 5.45
CA GLN A 51 3.40 12.16 4.94
C GLN A 51 2.77 11.84 3.57
N PRO A 52 3.49 11.28 2.59
CA PRO A 52 2.90 10.94 1.30
C PRO A 52 1.68 10.03 1.45
N GLN A 53 0.67 10.26 0.60
CA GLN A 53 -0.53 9.43 0.53
C GLN A 53 -0.66 8.78 -0.84
N TRP A 54 -1.33 7.63 -0.89
CA TRP A 54 -1.63 6.87 -2.10
C TRP A 54 -3.10 6.47 -2.12
N LEU A 55 -3.63 6.33 -3.33
CA LEU A 55 -4.99 5.93 -3.63
C LEU A 55 -4.95 4.69 -4.52
N LEU A 56 -5.73 3.68 -4.13
CA LEU A 56 -6.14 2.57 -4.97
C LEU A 56 -7.65 2.43 -4.84
N ALA A 57 -8.39 2.70 -5.91
CA ALA A 57 -9.83 2.58 -5.94
C ALA A 57 -10.27 1.62 -7.04
N GLU A 58 -11.00 0.58 -6.65
CA GLU A 58 -11.67 -0.36 -7.52
C GLU A 58 -13.13 0.07 -7.66
N LEU A 59 -13.54 0.33 -8.90
CA LEU A 59 -14.88 0.70 -9.28
C LEU A 59 -15.46 -0.39 -10.21
N GLY A 60 -16.78 -0.50 -10.29
CA GLY A 60 -17.45 -1.49 -11.14
C GLY A 60 -17.11 -1.38 -12.64
N ASP A 61 -16.61 -0.21 -13.07
CA ASP A 61 -16.24 0.10 -14.45
C ASP A 61 -14.73 0.32 -14.65
N GLY A 62 -13.91 0.07 -13.63
CA GLY A 62 -12.45 0.16 -13.75
C GLY A 62 -11.78 0.61 -12.46
N ARG A 63 -10.66 1.33 -12.59
CA ARG A 63 -9.81 1.72 -11.46
C ARG A 63 -9.42 3.17 -11.51
N VAL A 64 -9.20 3.75 -10.33
CA VAL A 64 -8.51 5.03 -10.16
C VAL A 64 -7.36 4.84 -9.19
N THR A 65 -6.16 5.23 -9.60
CA THR A 65 -4.99 5.27 -8.73
C THR A 65 -4.50 6.70 -8.55
N GLY A 66 -3.75 6.97 -7.48
CA GLY A 66 -3.23 8.31 -7.27
C GLY A 66 -2.13 8.40 -6.25
N ALA A 67 -1.32 9.44 -6.37
CA ALA A 67 -0.29 9.82 -5.41
C ALA A 67 -0.55 11.25 -4.93
N CYS A 68 -0.32 11.50 -3.64
CA CYS A 68 -0.41 12.82 -3.04
C CYS A 68 0.82 13.07 -2.15
N PRO A 69 1.96 13.47 -2.75
CA PRO A 69 3.17 13.80 -2.00
C PRO A 69 3.10 15.19 -1.33
N GLY A 70 2.15 16.03 -1.74
CA GLY A 70 1.96 17.39 -1.25
C GLY A 70 0.48 17.67 -0.96
N PRO A 71 -0.05 18.86 -1.32
CA PRO A 71 -1.41 19.26 -0.97
C PRO A 71 -2.50 18.71 -1.90
N ARG A 72 -2.16 18.32 -3.13
CA ARG A 72 -3.10 17.91 -4.17
C ARG A 72 -2.79 16.51 -4.70
N TRP A 73 -3.84 15.80 -5.07
CA TRP A 73 -3.71 14.50 -5.71
C TRP A 73 -3.31 14.65 -7.17
N ARG A 74 -2.37 13.81 -7.59
CA ARG A 74 -2.21 13.45 -9.00
C ARG A 74 -2.88 12.09 -9.19
N ARG A 75 -3.99 12.06 -9.93
CA ARG A 75 -4.82 10.86 -10.12
C ARG A 75 -4.79 10.35 -11.56
N SER A 76 -5.01 9.06 -11.74
CA SER A 76 -4.98 8.40 -13.04
C SER A 76 -6.15 8.80 -13.95
N ASP A 77 -7.29 9.20 -13.36
CA ASP A 77 -8.49 9.69 -14.07
C ASP A 77 -8.35 11.11 -14.62
N GLN A 78 -7.20 11.75 -14.42
CA GLN A 78 -6.85 13.06 -14.97
C GLN A 78 -5.98 12.93 -16.22
N PRO A 79 -5.90 13.97 -17.09
CA PRO A 79 -4.95 13.97 -18.18
C PRO A 79 -3.50 13.73 -17.71
N PRO A 80 -2.67 13.01 -18.48
CA PRO A 80 -2.97 12.43 -19.80
C PRO A 80 -3.58 11.00 -19.72
N THR A 81 -3.81 10.46 -18.53
CA THR A 81 -4.16 9.04 -18.33
C THR A 81 -5.64 8.74 -18.17
N ALA A 82 -6.50 9.76 -18.22
CA ALA A 82 -7.95 9.61 -18.05
C ALA A 82 -8.58 8.48 -18.89
N HIS A 83 -8.12 8.28 -20.12
CA HIS A 83 -8.61 7.24 -21.03
C HIS A 83 -8.26 5.80 -20.59
N LEU A 84 -7.37 5.62 -19.61
CA LEU A 84 -6.96 4.34 -19.04
C LEU A 84 -7.58 4.07 -17.66
N SER A 85 -8.42 4.98 -17.16
CA SER A 85 -8.98 4.92 -15.81
C SER A 85 -10.49 5.00 -15.86
N ALA A 86 -11.13 4.53 -14.80
CA ALA A 86 -12.54 4.80 -14.59
C ALA A 86 -12.77 6.31 -14.40
N PRO A 87 -13.94 6.84 -14.75
CA PRO A 87 -14.28 8.22 -14.44
C PRO A 87 -14.32 8.42 -12.91
N PRO A 88 -14.03 9.63 -12.41
CA PRO A 88 -14.07 9.91 -10.97
C PRO A 88 -15.40 9.53 -10.36
N VAL A 89 -15.37 9.19 -9.07
CA VAL A 89 -16.59 8.99 -8.28
C VAL A 89 -17.21 10.36 -7.99
N GLY A 90 -18.40 10.61 -8.53
CA GLY A 90 -19.23 11.75 -8.13
C GLY A 90 -19.70 11.64 -6.67
N PRO A 91 -19.92 12.77 -5.98
CA PRO A 91 -20.11 12.83 -4.52
C PRO A 91 -21.30 12.00 -3.99
N ASP A 92 -22.37 11.86 -4.76
CA ASP A 92 -23.61 11.19 -4.31
C ASP A 92 -24.12 10.11 -5.28
N ALA A 93 -24.11 10.37 -6.60
CA ALA A 93 -24.75 9.48 -7.58
C ALA A 93 -23.94 8.23 -7.92
N ASP A 94 -22.64 8.22 -7.62
CA ASP A 94 -21.71 7.21 -8.14
C ASP A 94 -21.22 6.22 -7.08
N ARG A 95 -21.67 6.34 -5.83
CA ARG A 95 -21.18 5.49 -4.73
C ARG A 95 -21.42 4.01 -4.98
N TRP A 96 -22.51 3.66 -5.64
CA TRP A 96 -22.83 2.28 -6.05
C TRP A 96 -21.75 1.66 -6.96
N ARG A 97 -20.92 2.48 -7.62
CA ARG A 97 -19.78 2.00 -8.42
C ARG A 97 -18.61 1.58 -7.55
N ILE A 98 -18.50 2.07 -6.31
CA ILE A 98 -17.40 1.74 -5.42
C ILE A 98 -17.49 0.26 -5.05
N LEU A 99 -16.47 -0.51 -5.42
CA LEU A 99 -16.25 -1.86 -4.88
C LEU A 99 -15.31 -1.77 -3.67
N GLU A 100 -14.24 -0.99 -3.80
CA GLU A 100 -13.30 -0.72 -2.71
C GLU A 100 -12.52 0.57 -2.95
N VAL A 101 -12.32 1.37 -1.90
CA VAL A 101 -11.38 2.50 -1.91
C VAL A 101 -10.37 2.34 -0.79
N LEU A 102 -9.09 2.33 -1.16
CA LEU A 102 -7.97 2.36 -0.23
C LEU A 102 -7.25 3.72 -0.34
N VAL A 103 -7.23 4.47 0.76
CA VAL A 103 -6.41 5.67 0.91
C VAL A 103 -5.42 5.42 2.04
N PHE A 104 -4.13 5.47 1.75
CA PHE A 104 -3.14 5.05 2.73
C PHE A 104 -1.89 5.92 2.70
N GLY A 105 -1.20 5.93 3.83
CA GLY A 105 0.14 6.46 4.01
C GLY A 105 0.99 5.48 4.82
N PRO A 106 2.23 5.86 5.19
CA PRO A 106 3.11 5.00 5.96
C PRO A 106 2.52 4.58 7.32
N HIS A 107 1.75 5.47 7.94
CA HIS A 107 1.25 5.36 9.31
C HIS A 107 -0.16 4.77 9.43
N ALA A 108 -1.02 4.93 8.42
CA ALA A 108 -2.40 4.46 8.47
C ALA A 108 -2.95 4.13 7.08
N GLN A 109 -3.98 3.29 7.05
CA GLN A 109 -4.76 2.95 5.85
C GLN A 109 -6.25 3.08 6.16
N ILE A 110 -6.95 3.79 5.29
CA ILE A 110 -8.40 3.85 5.22
C ILE A 110 -8.85 2.88 4.14
N ARG A 111 -9.86 2.07 4.46
CA ARG A 111 -10.56 1.17 3.53
C ARG A 111 -12.05 1.52 3.56
N LEU A 112 -12.61 1.86 2.41
CA LEU A 112 -14.06 2.01 2.21
C LEU A 112 -14.54 0.79 1.41
N GLY A 113 -15.56 0.12 1.90
CA GLY A 113 -16.15 -1.04 1.25
C GLY A 113 -17.12 -0.67 0.13
N GLU A 114 -17.82 -1.68 -0.39
CA GLU A 114 -18.81 -1.54 -1.45
C GLU A 114 -19.85 -0.45 -1.13
N GLY A 115 -20.20 0.36 -2.13
CA GLY A 115 -21.14 1.47 -1.96
C GLY A 115 -20.64 2.60 -1.05
N ALA A 116 -19.43 2.49 -0.50
CA ALA A 116 -18.97 3.23 0.66
C ALA A 116 -19.94 3.15 1.86
N GLU A 117 -20.66 2.03 2.02
CA GLU A 117 -21.62 1.83 3.13
C GLU A 117 -20.92 1.68 4.49
N ALA A 118 -19.68 1.21 4.47
CA ALA A 118 -18.83 1.09 5.63
C ALA A 118 -17.38 1.47 5.29
N GLY A 119 -16.69 2.02 6.28
CA GLY A 119 -15.27 2.32 6.19
C GLY A 119 -14.55 2.02 7.49
N TRP A 120 -13.25 1.76 7.38
CA TRP A 120 -12.36 1.53 8.51
C TRP A 120 -11.06 2.28 8.31
N ILE A 121 -10.49 2.76 9.40
CA ILE A 121 -9.10 3.21 9.46
C ILE A 121 -8.31 2.23 10.31
N SER A 122 -7.13 1.87 9.82
CA SER A 122 -6.22 0.92 10.45
C SER A 122 -4.84 1.54 10.60
N ALA A 123 -4.22 1.35 11.76
CA ALA A 123 -2.91 1.88 12.10
C ALA A 123 -2.22 0.99 13.14
N ASP A 124 -0.93 1.22 13.37
CA ASP A 124 -0.20 0.51 14.43
C ASP A 124 -0.80 0.82 15.80
N ALA A 125 -1.08 -0.22 16.58
CA ALA A 125 -1.43 -0.11 17.98
C ALA A 125 -0.16 -0.13 18.84
N PRO A 126 0.00 0.81 19.80
CA PRO A 126 1.13 0.78 20.72
C PRO A 126 1.03 -0.43 21.65
N GLY A 127 2.17 -1.00 22.02
CA GLY A 127 2.26 -2.06 23.03
C GLY A 127 3.43 -3.01 22.80
N ASP A 128 3.89 -3.61 23.89
CA ASP A 128 4.91 -4.66 23.84
C ASP A 128 4.27 -5.98 23.42
N LEU A 129 4.79 -6.56 22.34
CA LEU A 129 4.32 -7.84 21.81
C LEU A 129 5.44 -8.89 21.85
N PRO A 130 5.09 -10.18 22.05
CA PRO A 130 5.99 -11.30 21.80
C PRO A 130 6.56 -11.21 20.39
N GLU A 131 7.82 -11.63 20.22
CA GLU A 131 8.57 -11.47 18.97
C GLU A 131 7.84 -12.07 17.76
N GLU A 132 7.24 -13.25 17.95
CA GLU A 132 6.47 -13.98 16.96
C GLU A 132 5.24 -13.18 16.44
N LEU A 133 4.65 -12.34 17.30
CA LEU A 133 3.44 -11.55 17.05
C LEU A 133 3.71 -10.09 16.68
N ARG A 134 4.97 -9.65 16.70
CA ARG A 134 5.33 -8.28 16.30
C ARG A 134 5.00 -8.04 14.83
N PRO A 135 4.43 -6.87 14.47
CA PRO A 135 4.23 -6.51 13.08
C PRO A 135 5.55 -6.46 12.30
N ARG A 136 5.53 -6.90 11.04
CA ARG A 136 6.72 -6.99 10.19
C ARG A 136 6.50 -6.24 8.88
N ASP A 137 7.47 -5.44 8.47
CA ASP A 137 7.40 -4.79 7.17
C ASP A 137 7.81 -5.78 6.06
N ARG A 138 7.08 -5.72 4.94
CA ARG A 138 7.38 -6.46 3.71
C ARG A 138 7.34 -5.53 2.51
N SER A 139 8.03 -5.96 1.46
CA SER A 139 8.03 -5.29 0.16
C SER A 139 7.75 -6.32 -0.92
N LEU A 140 6.74 -6.05 -1.73
CA LEU A 140 6.32 -6.85 -2.86
C LEU A 140 6.77 -6.17 -4.14
N LEU A 141 7.52 -6.89 -4.98
CA LEU A 141 7.93 -6.38 -6.29
C LEU A 141 6.70 -6.27 -7.19
N LEU A 142 6.47 -5.09 -7.76
CA LEU A 142 5.49 -4.91 -8.82
C LEU A 142 6.09 -5.40 -10.13
N GLN A 143 5.51 -6.48 -10.68
CA GLN A 143 5.96 -7.06 -11.93
C GLN A 143 5.28 -6.40 -13.13
N GLY A 144 6.04 -6.22 -14.20
CA GLY A 144 5.58 -5.73 -15.48
C GLY A 144 6.62 -6.05 -16.55
N TRP A 145 6.30 -5.77 -17.81
CA TRP A 145 7.30 -5.86 -18.87
C TRP A 145 8.34 -4.75 -18.70
N ASN A 146 9.63 -5.11 -18.73
CA ASN A 146 10.74 -4.16 -18.66
C ASN A 146 10.94 -3.45 -20.00
N GLY A 147 11.46 -2.22 -19.96
CA GLY A 147 11.92 -1.45 -21.11
C GLY A 147 10.96 -0.32 -21.51
N PRO A 148 11.48 0.68 -22.24
CA PRO A 148 10.75 1.92 -22.56
C PRO A 148 9.55 1.73 -23.49
N SER A 149 9.45 0.59 -24.18
CA SER A 149 8.27 0.21 -24.97
C SER A 149 7.09 -0.26 -24.12
N HIS A 150 7.33 -0.56 -22.83
CA HIS A 150 6.37 -1.22 -21.95
C HIS A 150 5.97 -0.38 -20.74
N SER A 151 6.85 0.52 -20.32
CA SER A 151 6.63 1.38 -19.16
C SER A 151 7.16 2.78 -19.40
N ARG A 152 6.52 3.76 -18.76
CA ARG A 152 7.05 5.13 -18.68
C ARG A 152 6.55 5.84 -17.44
N THR A 153 7.44 6.61 -16.81
CA THR A 153 7.06 7.60 -15.80
C THR A 153 6.58 8.86 -16.50
N LEU A 154 5.51 9.46 -15.99
CA LEU A 154 4.93 10.69 -16.54
C LEU A 154 5.46 11.91 -15.78
N ASP A 155 5.84 12.94 -16.52
CA ASP A 155 6.25 14.23 -15.95
C ASP A 155 5.07 14.93 -15.24
N GLY A 156 5.35 15.72 -14.20
CA GLY A 156 4.36 16.51 -13.47
C GLY A 156 4.50 16.43 -11.94
N GLU A 157 3.59 17.10 -11.23
CA GLU A 157 3.59 17.16 -9.76
C GLU A 157 3.15 15.82 -9.14
N GLY A 158 4.12 15.04 -8.65
CA GLY A 158 3.91 13.74 -8.03
C GLY A 158 4.00 12.57 -9.00
N PRO A 159 4.39 11.37 -8.56
CA PRO A 159 4.73 10.29 -9.48
C PRO A 159 3.50 9.56 -10.02
N LEU A 160 3.38 9.46 -11.34
CA LEU A 160 2.53 8.47 -12.02
C LEU A 160 3.35 7.76 -13.09
N SER A 161 3.08 6.48 -13.31
CA SER A 161 3.62 5.72 -14.43
C SER A 161 2.52 4.97 -15.17
N VAL A 162 2.71 4.77 -16.46
CA VAL A 162 1.92 3.83 -17.26
C VAL A 162 2.77 2.60 -17.50
N THR A 163 2.23 1.43 -17.19
CA THR A 163 2.90 0.15 -17.39
C THR A 163 2.01 -0.78 -18.20
N ARG A 164 2.61 -1.78 -18.83
CA ARG A 164 1.89 -2.89 -19.46
C ARG A 164 2.06 -4.14 -18.61
N GLU A 165 0.94 -4.73 -18.21
CA GLU A 165 0.90 -6.00 -17.53
C GLU A 165 1.27 -7.16 -18.47
N PRO A 166 1.66 -8.34 -17.95
CA PRO A 166 1.85 -9.55 -18.74
C PRO A 166 0.68 -9.89 -19.67
N SER A 167 -0.55 -9.59 -19.25
CA SER A 167 -1.78 -9.75 -20.02
C SER A 167 -1.86 -8.86 -21.27
N GLY A 168 -0.99 -7.85 -21.39
CA GLY A 168 -1.04 -6.84 -22.43
C GLY A 168 -1.87 -5.61 -22.05
N THR A 169 -2.62 -5.65 -20.95
CA THR A 169 -3.40 -4.53 -20.42
C THR A 169 -2.49 -3.42 -19.91
N GLN A 170 -2.91 -2.16 -20.07
CA GLN A 170 -2.20 -1.02 -19.49
C GLN A 170 -2.74 -0.71 -18.10
N ALA A 171 -1.84 -0.41 -17.17
CA ALA A 171 -2.16 0.03 -15.82
C ALA A 171 -1.48 1.39 -15.55
N VAL A 172 -2.12 2.20 -14.72
CA VAL A 172 -1.53 3.46 -14.21
C VAL A 172 -1.18 3.26 -12.74
N LEU A 173 0.08 3.47 -12.38
CA LEU A 173 0.59 3.26 -11.02
C LEU A 173 1.00 4.58 -10.38
N PRO A 174 0.71 4.81 -9.09
CA PRO A 174 1.00 6.06 -8.39
C PRO A 174 2.43 6.12 -7.85
N VAL A 175 3.38 5.78 -8.71
CA VAL A 175 4.81 5.68 -8.41
C VAL A 175 5.61 5.82 -9.69
N ALA A 176 6.84 6.34 -9.60
CA ALA A 176 7.75 6.34 -10.72
C ALA A 176 8.13 4.90 -11.02
N TRP A 177 8.16 4.52 -12.30
CA TRP A 177 8.49 3.16 -12.67
C TRP A 177 10.00 2.96 -12.71
N THR A 178 10.45 1.90 -12.06
CA THR A 178 11.80 1.36 -12.16
C THR A 178 11.68 -0.10 -12.57
N ASP A 179 12.25 -0.42 -13.74
CA ASP A 179 12.33 -1.79 -14.23
C ASP A 179 13.07 -2.68 -13.25
N PHE A 180 12.64 -3.93 -13.16
CA PHE A 180 13.32 -4.88 -12.30
C PHE A 180 14.71 -5.18 -12.85
N SER A 181 15.71 -5.05 -11.97
CA SER A 181 17.06 -5.56 -12.18
C SER A 181 17.57 -6.20 -10.89
N GLY A 182 18.31 -7.29 -11.04
CA GLY A 182 18.90 -8.03 -9.93
C GLY A 182 20.34 -8.36 -10.21
N ARG A 183 21.21 -8.19 -9.22
CA ARG A 183 22.58 -8.72 -9.26
C ARG A 183 22.84 -9.58 -8.04
N LEU A 184 23.54 -10.69 -8.25
CA LEU A 184 24.07 -11.48 -7.14
C LEU A 184 25.21 -10.68 -6.50
N ARG A 185 25.12 -10.50 -5.19
CA ARG A 185 26.20 -9.96 -4.36
C ARG A 185 26.71 -11.06 -3.45
N HIS A 186 28.02 -11.25 -3.42
CA HIS A 186 28.65 -12.13 -2.45
C HIS A 186 28.60 -11.52 -1.05
N VAL A 187 28.21 -12.35 -0.08
CA VAL A 187 28.15 -12.00 1.33
C VAL A 187 29.43 -12.52 2.01
N PRO A 188 30.11 -11.71 2.85
CA PRO A 188 31.18 -12.20 3.69
C PRO A 188 30.74 -13.44 4.49
N GLY A 189 31.49 -14.53 4.43
CA GLY A 189 31.12 -15.81 5.06
C GLY A 189 30.56 -16.88 4.12
N GLY A 190 30.46 -16.63 2.81
CA GLY A 190 30.26 -17.67 1.79
C GLY A 190 28.85 -17.76 1.18
N GLY A 191 28.00 -16.74 1.39
CA GLY A 191 26.65 -16.68 0.79
C GLY A 191 26.55 -15.76 -0.44
N THR A 192 25.39 -15.79 -1.09
CA THR A 192 25.00 -14.91 -2.20
C THR A 192 23.62 -14.30 -1.96
N ALA A 193 23.56 -12.97 -1.86
CA ALA A 193 22.31 -12.23 -1.75
C ALA A 193 21.88 -11.67 -3.10
N LEU A 194 20.57 -11.60 -3.36
CA LEU A 194 20.04 -10.85 -4.51
C LEU A 194 19.87 -9.38 -4.14
N GLU A 195 20.75 -8.52 -4.69
CA GLU A 195 20.52 -7.08 -4.70
C GLU A 195 19.55 -6.75 -5.84
N SER A 196 18.33 -6.38 -5.47
CA SER A 196 17.27 -6.06 -6.43
C SER A 196 16.90 -4.58 -6.39
N THR A 197 16.69 -4.05 -7.60
CA THR A 197 16.12 -2.74 -7.86
C THR A 197 14.84 -2.95 -8.66
N GLY A 198 13.81 -2.16 -8.39
CA GLY A 198 12.53 -2.27 -9.07
C GLY A 198 11.50 -1.29 -8.50
N THR A 199 10.23 -1.55 -8.76
CA THR A 199 9.11 -0.81 -8.18
C THR A 199 8.44 -1.67 -7.12
N TRP A 200 8.25 -1.15 -5.92
CA TRP A 200 7.83 -1.92 -4.75
C TRP A 200 6.53 -1.39 -4.15
N LEU A 201 5.63 -2.29 -3.79
CA LEU A 201 4.54 -2.06 -2.83
C LEU A 201 5.04 -2.46 -1.45
N THR A 202 4.98 -1.55 -0.47
CA THR A 202 5.34 -1.87 0.91
C THR A 202 4.08 -2.11 1.72
N VAL A 203 4.14 -3.14 2.57
CA VAL A 203 3.06 -3.52 3.47
C VAL A 203 3.62 -3.79 4.87
N ARG A 204 2.73 -3.76 5.85
CA ARG A 204 2.99 -4.21 7.21
C ARG A 204 2.09 -5.38 7.53
N GLU A 205 2.71 -6.50 7.88
CA GLU A 205 2.04 -7.75 8.25
C GLU A 205 1.76 -7.76 9.74
N TYR A 206 0.51 -8.03 10.10
CA TYR A 206 0.09 -8.21 11.47
C TYR A 206 -0.32 -9.66 11.67
N TRP A 207 0.11 -10.22 12.79
CA TRP A 207 0.06 -11.65 13.07
C TRP A 207 -1.00 -11.92 14.12
N ALA A 208 -1.61 -13.10 14.04
CA ALA A 208 -2.51 -13.59 15.06
C ALA A 208 -2.12 -14.99 15.48
N GLN A 209 -2.43 -15.33 16.73
CA GLN A 209 -2.26 -16.67 17.27
C GLN A 209 -3.64 -17.32 17.41
N ASP A 210 -3.77 -18.55 16.93
CA ASP A 210 -4.93 -19.37 17.25
C ASP A 210 -4.88 -19.77 18.73
N PRO A 211 -5.86 -19.37 19.56
CA PRO A 211 -5.86 -19.69 20.98
C PRO A 211 -6.01 -21.19 21.28
N ALA A 212 -6.52 -21.99 20.34
CA ALA A 212 -6.73 -23.42 20.55
C ALA A 212 -5.46 -24.25 20.27
N THR A 213 -4.72 -23.90 19.21
CA THR A 213 -3.54 -24.66 18.76
C THR A 213 -2.22 -23.99 19.09
N GLY A 214 -2.24 -22.69 19.41
CA GLY A 214 -1.06 -21.85 19.54
C GLY A 214 -0.40 -21.51 18.20
N ALA A 215 -0.98 -21.91 17.05
CA ALA A 215 -0.43 -21.65 15.73
C ALA A 215 -0.44 -20.14 15.42
N VAL A 216 0.66 -19.63 14.86
CA VAL A 216 0.82 -18.21 14.51
C VAL A 216 0.79 -18.05 12.99
N GLY A 217 0.00 -17.08 12.50
CA GLY A 217 -0.13 -16.79 11.08
C GLY A 217 -0.39 -15.32 10.80
N VAL A 218 -0.19 -14.90 9.55
CA VAL A 218 -0.53 -13.54 9.12
C VAL A 218 -2.05 -13.40 9.08
N ALA A 219 -2.56 -12.38 9.77
CA ALA A 219 -3.99 -12.09 9.87
C ALA A 219 -4.42 -10.82 9.13
N PHE A 220 -3.48 -9.90 8.88
CA PHE A 220 -3.79 -8.64 8.19
C PHE A 220 -2.56 -8.05 7.48
N HIS A 221 -2.77 -7.47 6.30
CA HIS A 221 -1.78 -6.68 5.57
C HIS A 221 -2.25 -5.23 5.48
N ARG A 222 -1.47 -4.30 6.04
CA ARG A 222 -1.69 -2.85 5.86
C ARG A 222 -0.77 -2.32 4.77
N LEU A 223 -1.29 -1.61 3.79
CA LEU A 223 -0.47 -0.90 2.81
C LEU A 223 0.26 0.27 3.49
N THR A 224 1.56 0.40 3.23
CA THR A 224 2.41 1.45 3.83
C THR A 224 3.08 2.36 2.82
N GLY A 225 3.02 2.04 1.53
CA GLY A 225 3.50 2.93 0.47
C GLY A 225 3.88 2.22 -0.81
N MET A 226 4.34 3.03 -1.77
CA MET A 226 4.96 2.56 -3.00
C MET A 226 6.29 3.28 -3.21
N ARG A 227 7.32 2.55 -3.63
CA ARG A 227 8.68 3.09 -3.78
C ARG A 227 9.42 2.51 -5.00
N PRO A 228 10.06 3.34 -5.84
CA PRO A 228 11.03 2.88 -6.82
C PRO A 228 12.41 2.65 -6.19
N GLY A 229 13.27 1.91 -6.90
CA GLY A 229 14.68 1.75 -6.55
C GLY A 229 14.97 0.44 -5.82
N ALA A 230 15.96 0.46 -4.92
CA ALA A 230 16.39 -0.73 -4.18
C ALA A 230 15.26 -1.28 -3.28
N LYS A 231 15.26 -2.61 -3.04
CA LYS A 231 14.32 -3.26 -2.12
C LYS A 231 14.26 -2.52 -0.77
N PRO A 232 13.10 -1.98 -0.35
CA PRO A 232 13.03 -1.05 0.77
C PRO A 232 12.93 -1.73 2.15
N THR A 233 12.57 -3.02 2.23
CA THR A 233 12.40 -3.75 3.50
C THR A 233 13.35 -4.95 3.57
N GLY A 234 13.84 -5.24 4.78
CA GLY A 234 14.69 -6.40 5.07
C GLY A 234 13.88 -7.65 5.45
N PRO A 235 14.52 -8.82 5.60
CA PRO A 235 15.93 -9.10 5.34
C PRO A 235 16.23 -9.53 3.89
N GLU A 236 17.52 -9.64 3.58
CA GLU A 236 18.01 -10.26 2.35
C GLU A 236 18.08 -11.78 2.58
N PHE A 237 17.80 -12.58 1.55
CA PHE A 237 17.86 -14.03 1.64
C PHE A 237 18.88 -14.57 0.64
N ASP A 238 19.58 -15.63 1.03
CA ASP A 238 20.50 -16.32 0.16
C ASP A 238 19.71 -16.97 -0.99
N VAL A 239 20.16 -16.76 -2.23
CA VAL A 239 19.42 -17.25 -3.42
C VAL A 239 19.48 -18.77 -3.56
N GLY A 240 20.53 -19.40 -3.04
CA GLY A 240 20.71 -20.85 -3.08
C GLY A 240 20.05 -21.58 -1.91
N THR A 241 20.19 -21.05 -0.68
CA THR A 241 19.71 -21.74 0.53
C THR A 241 18.37 -21.24 1.04
N GLY A 242 17.97 -20.01 0.68
CA GLY A 242 16.78 -19.36 1.23
C GLY A 242 16.95 -18.87 2.67
N ASP A 243 18.15 -18.98 3.24
CA ASP A 243 18.44 -18.53 4.59
C ASP A 243 18.52 -17.00 4.65
N GLU A 244 18.13 -16.44 5.80
CA GLU A 244 18.30 -15.02 6.05
C GLU A 244 19.79 -14.65 6.05
N VAL A 245 20.14 -13.71 5.18
CA VAL A 245 21.47 -13.10 5.16
C VAL A 245 21.57 -12.15 6.35
N ARG A 246 22.10 -12.67 7.47
CA ARG A 246 22.38 -11.86 8.66
C ARG A 246 23.40 -10.78 8.30
N ARG A 247 23.01 -9.51 8.43
CA ARG A 247 23.96 -8.39 8.38
C ARG A 247 24.68 -8.34 9.72
N GLU A 248 25.95 -8.72 9.77
CA GLU A 248 26.79 -8.41 10.93
C GLU A 248 26.83 -6.89 11.13
N GLY A 249 26.42 -6.40 12.30
CA GLY A 249 26.79 -5.07 12.78
C GLY A 249 25.80 -3.90 12.61
N ARG A 250 24.48 -4.12 12.53
CA ARG A 250 23.51 -3.04 12.84
C ARG A 250 22.49 -3.51 13.88
N PRO A 251 22.45 -2.91 15.08
CA PRO A 251 21.33 -3.13 16.00
C PRO A 251 20.08 -2.52 15.37
N TRP A 252 18.95 -3.19 15.60
CA TRP A 252 17.60 -2.79 15.20
C TRP A 252 17.24 -1.40 15.73
#